data_AF-A0A1E7EY31-F1
#
_entry.id   AF-A0A1E7EY31-F1
#
_cell.length_a   1.000
_cell.length_b   1.000
_cell.length_c   1.000
_cell.angle_alpha   90.00
_cell.angle_beta   90.00
_cell.angle_gamma   90.00
#
_symmetry.space_group_name_H-M   'P 1'
#
loop_
_entity.id
_entity.type
_entity.pdbx_description
1 polymer ?
#
loop_
_entity_poly.entity_id
_entity_poly.type
_entity_poly.pdbx_seq_one_letter_code
_entity_poly.pdbx_strand_id
1 'polypeptide(L)'
;MVEATTIVRALLGTATVLPGVFMTLIGLGVVPVDETMGQIANIFIEPFNIPLTTFLCVLGPCKILGALSLWNIGPMPQWFGRIGLLISSICAGIGHSKIGDSVVGPVVYIGLISSLYYLDPTMTTTKNKWCFICS
;
A
#
# COMPACT_ATOMS: atom_id res chain seq x y z
N MET A 1 -13.48 -15.31 19.05
CA MET A 1 -12.30 -14.44 19.22
C MET A 1 -12.40 -13.39 18.14
N VAL A 2 -12.52 -12.10 18.48
CA VAL A 2 -12.17 -11.05 17.53
C VAL A 2 -10.66 -11.18 17.39
N GLU A 3 -10.24 -11.98 16.41
CA GLU A 3 -8.86 -12.42 16.27
C GLU A 3 -7.98 -11.17 16.15
N ALA A 4 -6.87 -11.12 16.89
CA ALA A 4 -5.95 -9.98 16.89
C ALA A 4 -5.58 -9.50 15.47
N THR A 5 -5.61 -10.41 14.49
CA THR A 5 -5.49 -10.18 13.05
C THR A 5 -6.46 -9.10 12.53
N THR A 6 -7.70 -9.04 13.01
CA THR A 6 -8.71 -8.06 12.59
C THR A 6 -8.34 -6.66 13.06
N ILE A 7 -7.90 -6.53 14.31
CA ILE A 7 -7.46 -5.25 14.89
C ILE A 7 -6.18 -4.77 14.18
N VAL A 8 -5.23 -5.67 13.91
CA VAL A 8 -3.99 -5.34 13.21
C VAL A 8 -4.28 -4.95 11.75
N ARG A 9 -5.20 -5.63 11.05
CA ARG A 9 -5.67 -5.23 9.71
C ARG A 9 -6.33 -3.86 9.71
N ALA A 10 -7.18 -3.57 10.71
CA ALA A 10 -7.80 -2.27 10.86
C ALA A 10 -6.75 -1.17 11.02
N LEU A 11 -5.82 -1.34 11.96
CA LEU A 11 -4.75 -0.38 12.24
C LEU A 11 -3.82 -0.17 11.04
N LEU A 12 -3.33 -1.24 10.42
CA LEU A 12 -2.41 -1.15 9.28
C LEU A 12 -3.10 -0.58 8.05
N GLY A 13 -4.37 -0.92 7.82
CA GLY A 13 -5.17 -0.32 6.75
C GLY A 13 -5.38 1.17 6.98
N THR A 14 -5.66 1.61 8.21
CA THR A 14 -5.79 3.05 8.49
C THR A 14 -4.46 3.79 8.28
N ALA A 15 -3.35 3.16 8.64
CA ALA A 15 -2.01 3.68 8.41
C ALA A 15 -1.62 3.72 6.92
N THR A 16 -2.30 3.00 6.02
CA THR A 16 -2.12 3.16 4.57
C THR A 16 -3.11 4.13 3.94
N VAL A 17 -4.39 4.08 4.33
CA VAL A 17 -5.43 4.91 3.73
C VAL A 17 -5.12 6.37 3.98
N LEU A 18 -4.72 6.74 5.20
CA LEU A 18 -4.49 8.14 5.53
C LEU A 18 -3.38 8.76 4.65
N PRO A 19 -2.16 8.18 4.55
CA PRO A 19 -1.17 8.66 3.58
C PRO A 19 -1.64 8.57 2.13
N GLY A 20 -2.41 7.54 1.75
CA GLY A 20 -2.93 7.40 0.40
C GLY A 20 -3.89 8.53 0.00
N VAL A 21 -4.77 8.95 0.91
CA VAL A 21 -5.67 10.09 0.74
C VAL A 21 -4.86 11.38 0.64
N PHE A 22 -3.91 11.61 1.54
CA PHE A 22 -3.04 12.79 1.47
C PHE A 22 -2.25 12.86 0.16
N MET A 23 -1.63 11.76 -0.26
CA MET A 23 -0.89 11.70 -1.53
C MET A 23 -1.81 11.99 -2.73
N THR A 24 -3.04 11.48 -2.71
CA THR A 24 -4.03 11.77 -3.77
C THR A 24 -4.39 13.27 -3.78
N LEU A 25 -4.65 13.87 -2.62
CA LEU A 25 -4.97 15.29 -2.49
C LEU A 25 -3.82 16.19 -2.93
N ILE A 26 -2.58 15.81 -2.62
CA ILE A 26 -1.38 16.54 -3.07
C ILE A 26 -1.21 16.39 -4.59
N GLY A 27 -1.42 15.20 -5.14
CA GLY A 27 -1.40 14.98 -6.59
C GLY A 27 -2.44 15.80 -7.35
N LEU A 28 -3.62 16.00 -6.75
CA LEU A 28 -4.70 16.85 -7.28
C LEU A 28 -4.47 18.36 -7.04
N GLY A 29 -3.40 18.74 -6.34
CA GLY A 29 -3.07 20.14 -6.04
C GLY A 29 -3.94 20.78 -4.94
N VAL A 30 -4.66 19.97 -4.15
CA VAL A 30 -5.50 20.46 -3.04
C VAL A 30 -4.66 20.77 -1.80
N VAL A 31 -3.58 20.03 -1.60
CA VAL A 31 -2.68 20.13 -0.44
C VAL A 31 -1.25 20.39 -0.94
N PRO A 32 -0.46 21.25 -0.28
CA PRO A 32 0.92 21.48 -0.68
C PRO A 32 1.77 20.21 -0.56
N VAL A 33 2.76 20.09 -1.44
CA VAL A 33 3.78 19.04 -1.36
C VAL A 33 4.71 19.36 -0.19
N ASP A 34 4.86 18.41 0.72
CA ASP A 34 5.90 18.44 1.74
C ASP A 34 7.28 18.18 1.10
N GLU A 35 8.31 18.93 1.51
CA GLU A 35 9.67 18.85 0.93
C GLU A 35 10.27 17.44 1.05
N THR A 36 10.09 16.79 2.21
CA THR A 36 10.59 15.43 2.43
C THR A 36 9.87 14.44 1.52
N MET A 37 8.56 14.59 1.33
CA MET A 37 7.81 13.75 0.40
C MET A 37 8.27 13.93 -1.05
N GLY A 38 8.56 15.18 -1.46
CA GLY A 38 9.12 15.49 -2.77
C GLY A 38 10.48 14.85 -2.99
N GLN A 39 11.37 14.90 -2.00
CA GLN A 39 12.69 14.27 -2.06
C GLN A 39 12.61 12.74 -2.17
N ILE A 40 11.72 12.12 -1.38
CA ILE A 40 11.47 10.66 -1.42
C ILE A 40 10.96 10.25 -2.80
N ALA A 41 10.00 10.99 -3.36
CA ALA A 41 9.41 10.68 -4.65
C ALA A 41 10.38 10.92 -5.81
N ASN A 42 11.21 11.98 -5.75
CA ASN A 42 12.20 12.34 -6.77
C ASN A 42 13.10 11.17 -7.17
N ILE A 43 13.51 10.34 -6.20
CA ILE A 43 14.34 9.14 -6.45
C ILE A 43 13.70 8.18 -7.46
N PHE A 44 12.38 8.15 -7.54
CA PHE A 44 11.63 7.25 -8.43
C PHE A 44 11.11 7.94 -9.68
N ILE A 45 10.94 9.26 -9.68
CA ILE A 45 10.33 9.96 -10.81
C ILE A 45 11.37 10.60 -11.74
N GLU A 46 12.52 11.02 -11.21
CA GLU A 46 13.60 11.64 -11.97
C GLU A 46 14.19 10.69 -13.03
N PRO A 47 14.46 9.40 -12.74
CA PRO A 47 15.00 8.48 -13.75
C PRO A 47 14.04 8.23 -14.93
N PHE A 48 12.74 8.47 -14.74
CA PHE A 48 11.69 8.19 -15.73
C PHE A 48 11.00 9.45 -16.25
N ASN A 49 11.46 10.65 -15.86
CA ASN A 49 10.83 11.94 -16.19
C ASN A 49 9.31 11.99 -15.93
N ILE A 50 8.87 11.38 -14.82
CA ILE A 50 7.45 11.37 -14.44
C ILE A 50 7.15 12.63 -13.62
N PRO A 51 6.06 13.37 -13.88
CA PRO A 51 5.67 14.48 -13.03
C PRO A 51 5.30 14.00 -11.61
N LEU A 52 5.79 14.69 -10.57
CA LEU A 52 5.50 14.36 -9.17
C LEU A 52 4.00 14.22 -8.88
N THR A 53 3.20 15.14 -9.42
CA THR A 53 1.74 15.12 -9.28
C THR A 53 1.11 13.87 -9.88
N THR A 54 1.61 13.41 -11.03
CA THR A 54 1.15 12.17 -11.69
C THR A 54 1.51 10.95 -10.84
N PHE A 55 2.74 10.92 -10.33
CA PHE A 55 3.19 9.84 -9.45
C PHE A 55 2.32 9.74 -8.19
N LEU A 56 2.03 10.88 -7.54
CA LEU A 56 1.19 10.93 -6.33
C LEU A 56 -0.28 10.59 -6.61
N CYS A 57 -0.82 11.04 -7.75
CA CYS A 57 -2.17 10.69 -8.22
C CYS A 57 -2.35 9.20 -8.50
N VAL A 58 -1.29 8.46 -8.81
CA VAL A 58 -1.35 7.01 -9.01
C VAL A 58 -1.06 6.27 -7.70
N LEU A 59 -0.01 6.68 -6.97
CA LEU A 59 0.43 6.00 -5.76
C LEU A 59 -0.58 6.13 -4.61
N GLY A 60 -1.23 7.30 -4.48
CA GLY A 60 -2.25 7.56 -3.46
C GLY A 60 -3.42 6.59 -3.54
N PRO A 61 -4.13 6.48 -4.68
CA PRO A 61 -5.18 5.49 -4.89
C PRO A 61 -4.69 4.05 -4.72
N CYS A 62 -3.50 3.71 -5.22
CA CYS A 62 -2.93 2.37 -5.02
C CYS A 62 -2.80 1.99 -3.53
N LYS A 63 -2.42 2.95 -2.67
CA LYS A 63 -2.38 2.75 -1.21
C LYS A 63 -3.78 2.57 -0.61
N ILE A 64 -4.75 3.36 -1.04
CA ILE A 64 -6.14 3.27 -0.57
C ILE A 64 -6.74 1.91 -0.95
N LEU A 65 -6.61 1.53 -2.21
CA LEU A 65 -7.08 0.25 -2.75
C LEU A 65 -6.40 -0.94 -2.06
N GLY A 66 -5.10 -0.80 -1.76
CA GLY A 66 -4.35 -1.77 -0.96
C GLY A 66 -4.93 -1.98 0.44
N ALA A 67 -5.29 -0.90 1.14
CA ALA A 67 -5.92 -1.00 2.45
C ALA A 67 -7.37 -1.48 2.42
N LEU A 68 -8.16 -1.06 1.43
CA LEU A 68 -9.52 -1.60 1.22
C LEU A 68 -9.47 -3.12 1.00
N SER A 69 -8.48 -3.59 0.26
CA SER A 69 -8.20 -5.02 0.09
C SER A 69 -7.82 -5.71 1.41
N LEU A 70 -7.04 -5.08 2.30
CA LEU A 70 -6.74 -5.61 3.63
C LEU A 70 -7.98 -5.72 4.53
N TRP A 71 -8.92 -4.81 4.37
CA TRP A 71 -10.21 -4.82 5.07
C TRP A 71 -11.24 -5.75 4.45
N ASN A 72 -10.92 -6.43 3.35
CA ASN A 72 -11.86 -7.23 2.55
C ASN A 72 -13.10 -6.41 2.12
N ILE A 73 -12.92 -5.13 1.79
CA ILE A 73 -13.99 -4.24 1.33
C ILE A 73 -13.97 -4.14 -0.20
N GLY A 74 -15.08 -4.53 -0.83
CA GLY A 74 -15.30 -4.45 -2.28
C GLY A 74 -14.83 -5.70 -3.05
N PRO A 75 -15.05 -5.74 -4.37
CA PRO A 75 -14.72 -6.90 -5.23
C PRO A 75 -13.21 -7.03 -5.53
N MET A 76 -12.36 -6.38 -4.75
CA MET A 76 -10.93 -6.30 -5.05
C MET A 76 -10.20 -7.61 -4.73
N PRO A 77 -9.45 -8.18 -5.68
CA PRO A 77 -8.64 -9.36 -5.42
C PRO A 77 -7.56 -9.07 -4.38
N GLN A 78 -7.43 -9.91 -3.36
CA GLN A 78 -6.43 -9.75 -2.30
C GLN A 78 -4.99 -9.66 -2.83
N TRP A 79 -4.69 -10.31 -3.96
CA TRP A 79 -3.37 -10.25 -4.58
C TRP A 79 -3.02 -8.86 -5.12
N PHE A 80 -4.00 -8.09 -5.57
CA PHE A 80 -3.78 -6.72 -6.07
C PHE A 80 -3.39 -5.80 -4.91
N GLY A 81 -4.09 -5.91 -3.78
CA GLY A 81 -3.75 -5.17 -2.57
C GLY A 81 -2.36 -5.53 -2.02
N ARG A 82 -1.95 -6.80 -2.11
CA ARG A 82 -0.59 -7.24 -1.74
C ARG A 82 0.49 -6.52 -2.53
N ILE A 83 0.37 -6.54 -3.84
CA ILE A 83 1.38 -5.95 -4.74
C ILE A 83 1.43 -4.43 -4.53
N GLY A 84 0.27 -3.77 -4.47
CA GLY A 84 0.20 -2.32 -4.26
C GLY A 84 0.83 -1.89 -2.93
N LEU A 85 0.56 -2.61 -1.84
CA LEU A 85 1.13 -2.32 -0.52
C LEU A 85 2.62 -2.63 -0.44
N LEU A 86 3.08 -3.75 -1.00
CA LEU A 86 4.49 -4.13 -1.01
C LEU A 86 5.31 -3.12 -1.81
N ILE A 87 4.89 -2.78 -3.03
CA ILE A 87 5.57 -1.79 -3.87
C ILE A 87 5.61 -0.43 -3.16
N SER A 88 4.48 0.00 -2.58
CA SER A 88 4.41 1.27 -1.85
C SER A 88 5.31 1.32 -0.62
N SER A 89 5.51 0.18 0.04
CA SER A 89 6.34 0.11 1.24
C SER A 89 7.83 0.01 0.90
N ILE A 90 8.17 -0.72 -0.17
CA ILE A 90 9.52 -0.78 -0.73
C ILE A 90 9.94 0.60 -1.24
N CYS A 91 9.05 1.31 -1.94
CA CYS A 91 9.34 2.64 -2.43
C CYS A 91 9.61 3.61 -1.27
N ALA A 92 8.84 3.52 -0.19
CA ALA A 92 9.11 4.30 1.02
C ALA A 92 10.45 3.91 1.65
N GLY A 93 10.75 2.62 1.83
CA GLY A 93 12.00 2.17 2.44
C GLY A 93 13.25 2.63 1.69
N ILE A 94 13.26 2.49 0.36
CA ILE A 94 14.37 2.96 -0.49
C ILE A 94 14.43 4.49 -0.47
N GLY A 95 13.28 5.16 -0.55
CA GLY A 95 13.20 6.62 -0.53
C GLY A 95 13.78 7.22 0.75
N HIS A 96 13.28 6.79 1.92
CA HIS A 96 13.79 7.20 3.23
C HIS A 96 15.29 6.88 3.39
N SER A 97 15.74 5.71 2.93
CA SER A 97 17.16 5.33 3.00
C SER A 97 18.07 6.29 2.22
N LYS A 98 17.61 6.80 1.09
CA LYS A 98 18.41 7.64 0.18
C LYS A 98 18.46 9.10 0.60
N ILE A 99 17.45 9.58 1.33
CA ILE A 99 17.44 10.93 1.91
C ILE A 99 18.08 10.99 3.30
N GLY A 100 18.54 9.87 3.85
CA GLY A 100 19.16 9.79 5.18
C GLY A 100 18.17 9.76 6.33
N ASP A 101 16.89 9.46 6.06
CA ASP A 101 15.82 9.38 7.05
C ASP A 101 15.65 7.94 7.58
N SER A 102 14.89 7.79 8.66
CA SER A 102 14.67 6.50 9.32
C SER A 102 13.92 5.52 8.44
N VAL A 103 14.57 4.39 8.12
CA VAL A 103 13.97 3.27 7.37
C VAL A 103 13.16 2.31 8.24
N VAL A 104 13.19 2.50 9.57
CA VAL A 104 12.59 1.56 10.54
C VAL A 104 11.08 1.44 10.30
N GLY A 105 10.39 2.56 10.12
CA GLY A 105 8.94 2.59 9.87
C GLY A 105 8.54 1.75 8.65
N PRO A 106 9.08 2.05 7.45
CA PRO A 106 8.82 1.26 6.25
C PRO A 106 9.16 -0.23 6.38
N VAL A 107 10.30 -0.58 6.99
CA VAL A 107 10.73 -1.99 7.14
C VAL A 107 9.82 -2.77 8.08
N VAL A 108 9.47 -2.20 9.23
CA VAL A 108 8.53 -2.81 10.18
C VAL A 108 7.16 -2.98 9.52
N TYR A 109 6.72 -1.99 8.75
CA TYR A 109 5.47 -2.03 8.02
C TYR A 109 5.42 -3.18 6.98
N ILE A 110 6.49 -3.39 6.20
CA ILE A 110 6.61 -4.53 5.27
C ILE A 110 6.51 -5.86 6.03
N GLY A 111 7.23 -5.99 7.15
CA GLY A 111 7.23 -7.21 7.95
C GLY A 111 5.84 -7.56 8.48
N LEU A 112 5.12 -6.56 9.00
CA LEU A 112 3.76 -6.74 9.53
C LEU A 112 2.75 -7.09 8.45
N ILE A 113 2.80 -6.42 7.29
CA ILE A 113 1.93 -6.75 6.15
C ILE A 113 2.20 -8.16 5.63
N SER A 114 3.48 -8.53 5.46
CA SER A 114 3.87 -9.85 4.98
C SER A 114 3.39 -10.95 5.94
N SER A 115 3.50 -10.71 7.24
CA SER A 115 3.03 -11.62 8.29
C SER A 115 1.51 -11.78 8.27
N LEU A 116 0.76 -10.68 8.13
CA LEU A 116 -0.69 -10.74 8.02
C LEU A 116 -1.17 -11.54 6.82
N TYR A 117 -0.49 -11.43 5.68
CA TYR A 117 -0.84 -12.20 4.49
C TYR A 117 -0.44 -13.67 4.60
N TYR A 118 0.64 -13.99 5.30
CA TYR A 118 1.04 -15.37 5.57
C TYR A 118 0.08 -16.07 6.54
N LEU A 119 -0.46 -15.33 7.51
CA LEU A 119 -1.38 -15.83 8.53
C LEU A 119 -2.86 -15.82 8.10
N ASP A 120 -3.20 -15.38 6.88
CA ASP A 120 -4.59 -15.29 6.43
C ASP A 120 -5.16 -16.69 6.10
N PRO A 121 -6.12 -17.24 6.88
CA PRO A 121 -6.65 -18.58 6.68
C PRO A 121 -7.50 -18.73 5.41
N THR A 122 -7.84 -17.63 4.74
CA THR A 122 -8.46 -17.66 3.40
C THR A 122 -7.52 -18.21 2.32
N MET A 123 -6.21 -18.32 2.59
CA MET A 123 -5.26 -18.97 1.68
C MET A 123 -5.35 -20.50 1.65
N THR A 124 -5.73 -21.16 2.73
CA THR A 124 -5.70 -22.63 2.81
C THR A 124 -6.92 -23.31 2.17
N THR A 125 -7.96 -22.56 1.81
CA THR A 125 -9.23 -23.09 1.28
C THR A 125 -9.49 -22.79 -0.21
N THR A 126 -8.44 -22.59 -1.01
CA THR A 126 -8.58 -22.57 -2.48
C THR A 126 -7.85 -23.75 -3.15
N LYS A 127 -7.94 -24.94 -2.56
CA LYS A 127 -7.89 -26.18 -3.36
C LYS A 127 -9.34 -26.54 -3.68
N ASN A 128 -9.69 -26.52 -4.97
CA ASN A 128 -10.92 -27.11 -5.56
C ASN A 128 -12.23 -26.31 -5.56
N LYS A 129 -12.24 -25.04 -6.01
CA LYS A 129 -13.44 -24.47 -6.65
C LYS A 129 -13.13 -23.67 -7.90
N TRP A 130 -12.43 -24.30 -8.85
CA TRP A 130 -12.69 -24.03 -10.27
C TRP A 130 -13.94 -24.82 -10.67
N CYS A 131 -15.11 -24.39 -10.20
CA CYS A 131 -16.35 -24.88 -10.76
C CYS A 131 -16.65 -24.01 -11.99
N PHE A 132 -16.43 -24.62 -13.15
CA PHE A 132 -16.77 -24.14 -14.48
C PHE A 132 -18.09 -23.36 -14.50
N ILE A 133 -18.04 -22.10 -14.96
CA ILE A 133 -19.21 -21.45 -15.56
C ILE A 133 -18.96 -21.44 -17.06
N CYS A 134 -19.42 -22.51 -17.71
CA CYS A 134 -19.69 -22.62 -19.15
C CYS A 134 -20.80 -23.66 -19.30
N SER A 135 -22.05 -23.23 -19.21
CA SER A 135 -23.25 -23.84 -19.82
C SER A 135 -24.36 -22.80 -19.82
#